data_AF-A0A8T3LZJ1-F1
#
_entry.id   AF-A0A8T3LZJ1-F1
#
_cell.length_a   1.000
_cell.length_b   1.000
_cell.length_c   1.000
_cell.angle_alpha   90.00
_cell.angle_beta   90.00
_cell.angle_gamma   90.00
#
_symmetry.space_group_name_H-M   'P 1'
#
loop_
_entity.id
_entity.type
_entity.pdbx_description
1 polymer ?
#
loop_
_entity_poly.entity_id
_entity_poly.type
_entity_poly.pdbx_seq_one_letter_code
_entity_poly.pdbx_strand_id
1 'polypeptide(L)'
;MRSIVALTHDFPAGPVVTSPEEDATVAADELVVEWEPVVEPAGIEIVRYQVLVISEDDPGQVLSMFLPADATSVAIPPEFLVTSGAYKVEVLAIEQGGNQTLTEVGFSIG
;
A
#
# COMPACT_ATOMS: atom_id res chain seq x y z
N MET A 1 27.49 20.24 0.93
CA MET A 1 27.15 18.87 1.40
C MET A 1 27.12 17.98 0.17
N ARG A 2 27.96 16.95 0.07
CA ARG A 2 27.87 15.94 -1.01
C ARG A 2 27.16 14.73 -0.40
N SER A 3 25.98 14.39 -0.92
CA SER A 3 25.33 13.13 -0.57
C SER A 3 25.92 12.04 -1.47
N ILE A 4 26.47 11.00 -0.86
CA ILE A 4 26.85 9.75 -1.55
C ILE A 4 25.88 8.68 -1.08
N VAL A 5 24.90 8.34 -1.92
CA VAL A 5 24.00 7.20 -1.71
C VAL A 5 24.52 6.08 -2.61
N ALA A 6 24.67 4.87 -2.07
CA ALA A 6 24.98 3.71 -2.87
C ALA A 6 23.73 3.32 -3.68
N LEU A 7 23.82 3.40 -5.00
CA LEU A 7 22.76 2.90 -5.88
C LEU A 7 22.87 1.37 -5.94
N THR A 8 21.85 0.66 -5.46
CA THR A 8 21.75 -0.80 -5.55
C THR A 8 20.68 -1.19 -6.57
N HIS A 9 20.71 -2.46 -6.98
CA HIS A 9 19.61 -3.08 -7.74
C HIS A 9 18.80 -4.04 -6.86
N ASP A 10 18.82 -3.81 -5.54
CA ASP A 10 18.12 -4.64 -4.57
C ASP A 10 16.70 -4.10 -4.43
N PHE A 11 15.76 -4.74 -5.12
CA PHE A 11 14.33 -4.38 -5.06
C PHE A 11 13.57 -5.47 -4.31
N PRO A 12 12.70 -5.11 -3.35
CA PRO A 12 11.81 -6.07 -2.73
C PRO A 12 10.85 -6.65 -3.77
N ALA A 13 10.39 -7.89 -3.57
CA ALA A 13 9.24 -8.39 -4.30
C ALA A 13 8.01 -7.50 -4.05
N GLY A 14 7.09 -7.45 -5.01
CA GLY A 14 5.85 -6.70 -4.85
C GLY A 14 5.02 -7.26 -3.68
N PRO A 15 4.39 -6.40 -2.85
CA PRO A 15 3.44 -6.87 -1.84
C PRO A 15 2.33 -7.72 -2.45
N VAL A 16 1.91 -8.80 -1.80
CA VAL A 16 0.72 -9.55 -2.21
C VAL A 16 -0.45 -9.02 -1.40
N VAL A 17 -1.29 -8.18 -2.02
CA VAL A 17 -2.50 -7.64 -1.38
C VAL A 17 -3.57 -8.73 -1.37
N THR A 18 -4.08 -9.03 -0.18
CA THR A 18 -5.12 -10.06 0.06
C THR A 18 -6.49 -9.45 0.34
N SER A 19 -6.54 -8.19 0.75
CA SER A 19 -7.77 -7.43 0.93
C SER A 19 -7.52 -5.94 0.64
N PRO A 20 -8.44 -5.25 -0.08
CA PRO A 20 -9.56 -5.83 -0.82
C PRO A 20 -9.06 -6.73 -1.96
N GLU A 21 -9.89 -7.67 -2.41
CA GLU A 21 -9.66 -8.39 -3.67
C GLU A 21 -9.90 -7.44 -4.86
N GLU A 22 -9.28 -7.74 -6.00
CA GLU A 22 -9.50 -6.99 -7.25
C GLU A 22 -11.00 -7.01 -7.64
N ASP A 23 -11.52 -5.84 -7.99
CA ASP A 23 -12.92 -5.59 -8.36
C ASP A 23 -13.95 -5.91 -7.26
N ALA A 24 -13.52 -6.13 -6.01
CA ALA A 24 -14.43 -6.36 -4.90
C ALA A 24 -15.29 -5.13 -4.58
N THR A 25 -16.49 -5.38 -4.03
CA THR A 25 -17.32 -4.34 -3.41
C THR A 25 -17.26 -4.50 -1.90
N VAL A 26 -16.88 -3.44 -1.19
CA VAL A 26 -16.64 -3.44 0.26
C VAL A 26 -17.50 -2.35 0.92
N ALA A 27 -18.08 -2.64 2.09
CA ALA A 27 -18.78 -1.63 2.86
C ALA A 27 -17.81 -0.57 3.40
N ALA A 28 -18.23 0.70 3.43
CA ALA A 28 -17.37 1.82 3.79
C ALA A 28 -16.80 1.73 5.22
N ASP A 29 -17.52 1.09 6.14
CA ASP A 29 -17.12 0.88 7.54
C ASP A 29 -16.33 -0.41 7.79
N GLU A 30 -16.06 -1.18 6.73
CA GLU A 30 -15.42 -2.50 6.81
C GLU A 30 -14.06 -2.56 6.07
N LEU A 31 -13.60 -1.47 5.44
CA LEU A 31 -12.35 -1.51 4.67
C LEU A 31 -11.12 -1.69 5.57
N VAL A 32 -10.57 -2.91 5.51
CA VAL A 32 -9.24 -3.26 6.02
C VAL A 32 -8.38 -3.68 4.84
N VAL A 33 -7.28 -2.94 4.63
CA VAL A 33 -6.27 -3.31 3.65
C VAL A 33 -5.34 -4.34 4.30
N GLU A 34 -5.12 -5.46 3.64
CA GLU A 34 -4.28 -6.56 4.13
C GLU A 34 -3.32 -7.04 3.04
N TRP A 35 -2.12 -7.43 3.44
CA TRP A 35 -1.10 -7.97 2.53
C TRP A 35 -0.22 -9.01 3.22
N GLU A 36 0.40 -9.87 2.43
CA GLU A 36 1.42 -10.80 2.92
C GLU A 36 2.74 -10.07 3.23
N PRO A 37 3.48 -10.48 4.28
CA PRO A 37 4.83 -9.98 4.53
C PRO A 37 5.74 -10.15 3.30
N VAL A 38 6.50 -9.12 2.98
CA VAL A 38 7.47 -9.16 1.88
C VAL A 38 8.81 -9.64 2.43
N VAL A 39 9.18 -10.87 2.07
CA VAL A 39 10.40 -11.55 2.55
C VAL A 39 11.38 -11.88 1.42
N GLU A 40 11.05 -11.49 0.19
CA GLU A 40 11.83 -11.78 -1.01
C GLU A 40 12.34 -10.51 -1.69
N PRO A 41 13.47 -10.61 -2.42
CA PRO A 41 14.44 -11.70 -2.37
C PRO A 41 15.13 -11.80 -0.99
N ALA A 42 15.68 -12.99 -0.70
CA ALA A 42 16.40 -13.22 0.55
C ALA A 42 17.55 -12.20 0.73
N GLY A 43 17.63 -11.62 1.93
CA GLY A 43 18.64 -10.60 2.26
C GLY A 43 18.15 -9.16 2.11
N ILE A 44 16.93 -8.94 1.60
CA ILE A 44 16.29 -7.62 1.65
C ILE A 44 15.62 -7.40 3.00
N GLU A 45 15.85 -6.23 3.57
CA GLU A 45 15.22 -5.77 4.81
C GLU A 45 14.18 -4.70 4.47
N ILE A 46 12.90 -5.06 4.60
CA ILE A 46 11.81 -4.08 4.58
C ILE A 46 11.87 -3.27 5.86
N VAL A 47 11.91 -1.94 5.74
CA VAL A 47 11.97 -1.02 6.89
C VAL A 47 10.66 -0.29 7.13
N ARG A 48 9.76 -0.26 6.14
CA ARG A 48 8.41 0.30 6.26
C ARG A 48 7.54 -0.10 5.08
N TYR A 49 6.23 -0.02 5.30
CA TYR A 49 5.24 -0.02 4.23
C TYR A 49 4.68 1.39 4.02
N GLN A 50 4.14 1.64 2.84
CA GLN A 50 3.27 2.78 2.59
C GLN A 50 1.97 2.28 1.98
N VAL A 51 0.83 2.71 2.54
CA VAL A 51 -0.50 2.43 1.99
C VAL A 51 -1.09 3.72 1.47
N LEU A 52 -1.57 3.69 0.22
CA LEU A 52 -2.36 4.75 -0.36
C LEU A 52 -3.76 4.23 -0.65
N VAL A 53 -4.78 5.04 -0.36
CA VAL A 53 -6.15 4.82 -0.84
C VAL A 53 -6.55 6.05 -1.63
N ILE A 54 -6.99 5.84 -2.87
CA ILE A 54 -7.20 6.90 -3.86
C ILE A 54 -8.60 6.72 -4.45
N SER A 55 -9.38 7.80 -4.49
CA SER A 55 -10.65 7.80 -5.23
C SER A 55 -10.37 7.91 -6.74
N GLU A 56 -11.03 7.08 -7.54
CA GLU A 56 -10.95 7.16 -9.00
C GLU A 56 -11.80 8.33 -9.54
N ASP A 57 -12.84 8.74 -8.80
CA ASP A 57 -13.72 9.86 -9.16
C ASP A 57 -13.10 11.23 -8.82
N ASP A 58 -12.33 11.31 -7.73
CA ASP A 58 -11.51 12.47 -7.36
C ASP A 58 -10.07 12.04 -7.03
N PRO A 59 -9.15 12.01 -8.01
CA PRO A 59 -7.75 11.65 -7.77
C PRO A 59 -6.99 12.59 -6.82
N GLY A 60 -7.57 13.74 -6.44
CA GLY A 60 -7.04 14.61 -5.40
C GLY A 60 -7.33 14.11 -3.97
N GLN A 61 -8.33 13.24 -3.81
CA GLN A 61 -8.67 12.58 -2.56
C GLN A 61 -7.77 11.37 -2.33
N VAL A 62 -6.69 11.58 -1.59
CA VAL A 62 -5.68 10.57 -1.29
C VAL A 62 -5.45 10.47 0.21
N LEU A 63 -5.60 9.27 0.76
CA LEU A 63 -5.05 8.90 2.06
C LEU A 63 -3.69 8.28 1.83
N SER A 64 -2.66 8.71 2.57
CA SER A 64 -1.32 8.13 2.50
C SER A 64 -0.74 7.96 3.88
N MET A 65 -0.30 6.74 4.20
CA MET A 65 0.18 6.38 5.53
C MET A 65 1.46 5.56 5.44
N PHE A 66 2.47 5.93 6.22
CA PHE A 66 3.64 5.08 6.45
C PHE A 66 3.40 4.20 7.67
N LEU A 67 3.72 2.92 7.53
CA LEU A 67 3.52 1.88 8.53
C LEU A 67 4.86 1.20 8.87
N PRO A 68 5.03 0.67 10.09
CA PRO A 68 6.24 -0.07 10.46
C PRO A 68 6.39 -1.35 9.62
N ALA A 69 7.61 -1.89 9.58
CA ALA A 69 7.98 -3.04 8.74
C ALA A 69 7.24 -4.35 9.07
N ASP A 70 6.69 -4.48 10.27
CA ASP A 70 5.94 -5.64 10.73
C ASP A 70 4.42 -5.51 10.50
N ALA A 71 3.96 -4.38 9.96
CA ALA A 71 2.56 -4.20 9.60
C ALA A 71 2.20 -5.06 8.37
N THR A 72 1.08 -5.76 8.46
CA THR A 72 0.47 -6.52 7.36
C THR A 72 -0.99 -6.13 7.13
N SER A 73 -1.47 -5.12 7.85
CA SER A 73 -2.81 -4.59 7.67
C SER A 73 -2.97 -3.16 8.17
N VAL A 74 -3.98 -2.46 7.66
CA VAL A 74 -4.44 -1.17 8.17
C VAL A 74 -5.93 -0.97 7.91
N ALA A 75 -6.67 -0.53 8.93
CA ALA A 75 -8.06 -0.12 8.78
C ALA A 75 -8.14 1.30 8.21
N ILE A 76 -9.02 1.49 7.23
CA ILE A 76 -9.22 2.80 6.60
C ILE A 76 -10.37 3.52 7.30
N PRO A 77 -10.19 4.79 7.70
CA PRO A 77 -11.28 5.55 8.32
C PRO A 77 -12.49 5.65 7.39
N PRO A 78 -13.71 5.31 7.83
CA PRO A 78 -14.91 5.42 7.01
C PRO A 78 -15.18 6.87 6.58
N GLU A 79 -14.69 7.86 7.34
CA GLU A 79 -14.77 9.28 7.00
C GLU A 79 -13.90 9.67 5.80
N PHE A 80 -13.00 8.78 5.36
CA PHE A 80 -12.30 8.94 4.08
C PHE A 80 -13.12 8.35 2.92
N LEU A 81 -14.00 7.38 3.18
CA LEU A 81 -14.75 6.61 2.19
C LEU A 81 -16.18 7.15 1.99
N VAL A 82 -16.40 8.43 2.26
CA VAL A 82 -17.74 9.06 2.37
C VAL A 82 -18.56 9.01 1.08
N THR A 83 -17.91 8.76 -0.06
CA THR A 83 -18.54 8.65 -1.37
C THR A 83 -18.46 7.20 -1.84
N SER A 84 -19.62 6.56 -2.06
CA SER A 84 -19.69 5.31 -2.81
C SER A 84 -19.10 5.51 -4.20
N GLY A 85 -18.32 4.55 -4.70
CA GLY A 85 -17.63 4.71 -5.98
C GLY A 85 -16.42 3.81 -6.08
N ALA A 86 -15.67 3.98 -7.16
CA ALA A 86 -14.45 3.22 -7.41
C ALA A 86 -13.26 3.85 -6.68
N TYR A 87 -12.45 3.00 -6.08
CA TYR A 87 -11.23 3.35 -5.39
C TYR A 87 -10.12 2.39 -5.83
N LYS A 88 -8.90 2.77 -5.53
CA LYS A 88 -7.77 1.88 -5.57
C LYS A 88 -6.96 1.98 -4.30
N VAL A 89 -6.34 0.86 -3.94
CA VAL A 89 -5.31 0.79 -2.92
C VAL A 89 -3.96 0.53 -3.58
N GLU A 90 -2.94 1.21 -3.09
CA GLU A 90 -1.54 0.90 -3.42
C GLU A 90 -0.82 0.53 -2.12
N VAL A 91 -0.19 -0.65 -2.09
CA VAL A 91 0.68 -1.07 -1.00
C VAL A 91 2.12 -1.10 -1.51
N LEU A 92 2.99 -0.33 -0.87
CA LEU A 92 4.41 -0.23 -1.20
C LEU A 92 5.24 -0.90 -0.12
N ALA A 93 6.16 -1.78 -0.51
CA ALA A 93 7.23 -2.27 0.34
C ALA A 93 8.50 -1.45 0.10
N ILE A 94 9.09 -0.90 1.17
CA ILE A 94 10.26 -0.03 1.10
C ILE A 94 11.41 -0.68 1.87
N GLU A 95 12.50 -0.98 1.17
CA GLU A 95 13.70 -1.56 1.78
C GLU A 95 14.65 -0.51 2.37
N GLN A 96 15.61 -0.94 3.19
CA GLN A 96 16.53 -0.09 3.96
C GLN A 96 17.25 1.00 3.15
N GLY A 97 17.64 0.72 1.91
CA GLY A 97 18.26 1.64 0.95
C GLY A 97 17.28 2.60 0.27
N GLY A 98 15.97 2.37 0.43
CA GLY A 98 14.90 3.19 -0.11
C GLY A 98 14.35 2.74 -1.47
N ASN A 99 14.85 1.64 -2.04
CA ASN A 99 14.19 1.01 -3.18
C ASN A 99 12.82 0.47 -2.74
N GLN A 100 11.89 0.44 -3.69
CA GLN A 100 10.51 0.08 -3.39
C GLN A 100 9.84 -0.57 -4.59
N THR A 101 8.87 -1.42 -4.29
CA THR A 101 7.91 -1.97 -5.24
C THR A 101 6.51 -1.72 -4.70
N LEU A 102 5.53 -1.74 -5.60
CA LEU A 102 4.13 -1.47 -5.28
C LEU A 102 3.24 -2.51 -5.92
N THR A 103 2.11 -2.76 -5.27
CA THR A 103 0.97 -3.49 -5.83
C THR A 103 -0.26 -2.60 -5.73
N GLU A 104 -0.96 -2.46 -6.85
CA GLU A 104 -2.21 -1.70 -6.97
C GLU A 104 -3.38 -2.67 -7.07
N VAL A 105 -4.47 -2.40 -6.36
CA VAL A 105 -5.72 -3.15 -6.44
C VAL A 105 -6.90 -2.18 -6.54
N GLY A 106 -7.72 -2.34 -7.58
CA GLY A 106 -8.98 -1.61 -7.75
C GLY A 106 -10.13 -2.29 -7.02
N PHE A 107 -11.01 -1.51 -6.41
CA PHE A 107 -12.21 -1.99 -5.70
C PHE A 107 -13.30 -0.91 -5.70
N SER A 108 -14.49 -1.22 -5.20
CA SER A 108 -15.59 -0.27 -5.06
C SER A 108 -16.15 -0.23 -3.65
N ILE A 109 -16.65 0.94 -3.25
CA ILE A 109 -17.45 1.12 -2.04
C ILE A 109 -18.94 1.12 -2.42
N GLY A 110 -19.73 0.24 -1.82
CA GLY A 110 -21.16 0.07 -2.14
C GLY A 110 -21.94 -0.78 -1.15
#